data_AF-A0A940C8F3-F1
#
_entry.id   AF-A0A940C8F3-F1
#
_cell.length_a   1.000
_cell.length_b   1.000
_cell.length_c   1.000
_cell.angle_alpha   90.00
_cell.angle_beta   90.00
_cell.angle_gamma   90.00
#
_symmetry.space_group_name_H-M   'P 1'
#
loop_
_entity.id
_entity.type
_entity.pdbx_description
1 polymer ?
#
loop_
_entity_poly.entity_id
_entity_poly.type
_entity_poly.pdbx_seq_one_letter_code
_entity_poly.pdbx_strand_id
1 'polypeptide(L)'
;MGFTRNKAWSIVIALIALILLNVVAFILPVYHGIHFWMGYSFAVFANIVLVVTAVVTLNKPNISKTFLGLPALSVVWIYFAIQTGLSIWQMTSFDFPYFAGVIINSALAAFVIITLILTNMGVKEIEKVDEKTAEKVFYIKNLKTDIELTETDNPDVSAKLKDLKDTVRFSDPMSHSQLTPLENKITNKFNILKENIDNPSIALTLCDEMQKLLSERNKKCRLLKGVPEPAAEKDNSGINILSAALAVLGFAAIFIFLLTFIIIPNGKYNAANALYQNEKYEEALFAFENLGNYKDSKAKVDLIKEKLYEDKYIQAENCYKTQDYVEAMRLYSELGDYKDSKDRIEQIYNKFAGGGEVYFGVYEGAPVAWKILKTEESRMLLITQDPVETLAFNDELKNIAYETSTVRNWLNDDFLSEFSDDQRSRIIKSDDGLNDDIFLLTEEQYNEYSENLDLTTYNDWWLRTKTDAGMMYVYGESGDVDTYGESVVRNMGVRPCVWISLRKK
;
A
#
# COMPACT_ATOMS: atom_id res chain seq x y z
N MET A 1 -18.24 -42.11 -5.98
CA MET A 1 -18.63 -40.81 -5.38
C MET A 1 -17.57 -40.39 -4.36
N GLY A 2 -16.47 -39.78 -4.82
CA GLY A 2 -15.43 -39.20 -3.94
C GLY A 2 -15.61 -37.68 -3.87
N PHE A 3 -16.58 -37.22 -3.09
CA PHE A 3 -16.96 -35.80 -2.91
C PHE A 3 -15.76 -34.96 -2.43
N THR A 4 -15.28 -33.94 -3.15
CA THR A 4 -15.73 -32.52 -3.16
C THR A 4 -15.93 -31.83 -1.79
N ARG A 5 -15.77 -32.55 -0.67
CA ARG A 5 -16.12 -32.11 0.68
C ARG A 5 -15.38 -30.84 1.11
N ASN A 6 -14.07 -30.74 0.86
CA ASN A 6 -13.28 -29.55 1.22
C ASN A 6 -13.64 -28.29 0.39
N LYS A 7 -14.14 -28.46 -0.84
CA LYS A 7 -14.53 -27.34 -1.71
C LYS A 7 -15.91 -26.80 -1.33
N ALA A 8 -16.86 -27.68 -1.02
CA ALA A 8 -18.18 -27.29 -0.52
C ALA A 8 -18.09 -26.54 0.82
N TRP A 9 -17.20 -26.96 1.72
CA TRP A 9 -16.93 -26.23 2.96
C TRP A 9 -16.39 -24.82 2.70
N SER A 10 -15.65 -24.59 1.61
CA SER A 10 -15.18 -23.23 1.29
C SER A 10 -16.33 -22.27 1.00
N ILE A 11 -17.39 -22.74 0.33
CA ILE A 11 -18.61 -21.93 0.12
C ILE A 11 -19.30 -21.63 1.44
N VAL A 12 -19.48 -22.65 2.29
CA VAL A 12 -20.12 -22.50 3.59
C VAL A 12 -19.34 -21.50 4.46
N ILE A 13 -18.02 -21.61 4.52
CA ILE A 13 -17.17 -20.70 5.31
C ILE A 13 -17.24 -19.28 4.74
N ALA A 14 -17.18 -19.10 3.41
CA ALA A 14 -17.28 -17.78 2.80
C ALA A 14 -18.64 -17.10 3.08
N LEU A 15 -19.74 -17.85 3.04
CA LEU A 15 -21.06 -17.33 3.39
C LEU A 15 -21.15 -16.95 4.87
N ILE A 16 -20.62 -17.79 5.78
CA ILE A 16 -20.55 -17.46 7.21
C ILE A 16 -19.68 -16.23 7.44
N ALA A 17 -18.52 -16.13 6.79
CA ALA A 17 -17.61 -15.00 6.90
C ALA A 17 -18.26 -13.71 6.37
N LEU A 18 -19.03 -13.76 5.28
CA LEU A 18 -19.78 -12.62 4.77
C LEU A 18 -20.86 -12.17 5.74
N ILE A 19 -21.61 -13.10 6.34
CA ILE A 19 -22.62 -12.78 7.36
C ILE A 19 -21.94 -12.12 8.57
N LEU A 20 -20.86 -12.73 9.07
CA LEU A 20 -20.09 -12.18 10.20
C LEU A 20 -19.52 -10.80 9.88
N LEU A 21 -18.96 -10.60 8.69
CA LEU A 21 -18.44 -9.30 8.23
C LEU A 21 -19.55 -8.23 8.28
N ASN A 22 -20.74 -8.53 7.76
CA ASN A 22 -21.87 -7.60 7.80
C ASN A 22 -22.29 -7.30 9.24
N VAL A 23 -22.50 -8.33 10.06
CA VAL A 23 -22.91 -8.18 11.45
C VAL A 23 -21.90 -7.33 12.23
N VAL A 24 -20.60 -7.64 12.14
CA VAL A 24 -19.54 -6.91 12.84
C VAL A 24 -19.42 -5.47 12.34
N ALA A 25 -19.43 -5.27 11.02
CA ALA A 25 -19.23 -3.95 10.41
C ALA A 25 -20.33 -2.93 10.73
N PHE A 26 -21.54 -3.39 11.05
CA PHE A 26 -22.69 -2.52 11.37
C PHE A 26 -23.11 -2.53 12.85
N ILE A 27 -22.59 -3.45 13.68
CA ILE A 27 -22.81 -3.44 15.13
C ILE A 27 -21.72 -2.65 15.87
N LEU A 28 -20.46 -2.71 15.41
CA LEU A 28 -19.38 -1.99 16.06
C LEU A 28 -19.58 -0.47 15.94
N PRO A 29 -19.30 0.31 17.01
CA PRO A 29 -19.43 1.76 17.00
C PRO A 29 -18.24 2.42 16.28
N VAL A 30 -17.97 2.01 15.04
CA VAL A 30 -16.95 2.58 14.17
C VAL A 30 -17.56 3.63 13.25
N TYR A 31 -16.81 4.67 12.93
CA TYR A 31 -17.26 5.72 12.03
C TYR A 31 -17.27 5.24 10.57
N HIS A 32 -18.44 5.29 9.92
CA HIS A 32 -18.67 4.87 8.52
C HIS A 32 -18.18 5.92 7.49
N GLY A 33 -16.93 6.34 7.60
CA GLY A 33 -16.27 7.26 6.67
C GLY A 33 -15.73 6.59 5.40
N ILE A 34 -14.92 7.32 4.63
CA ILE A 34 -14.37 6.83 3.36
C ILE A 34 -13.47 5.58 3.53
N HIS A 35 -12.68 5.52 4.62
CA HIS A 35 -11.81 4.39 4.93
C HIS A 35 -12.61 3.13 5.25
N PHE A 36 -13.72 3.28 5.99
CA PHE A 36 -14.65 2.18 6.27
C PHE A 36 -15.19 1.58 4.96
N TRP A 37 -15.78 2.40 4.10
CA TRP A 37 -16.40 1.91 2.86
C TRP A 37 -15.38 1.32 1.89
N MET A 38 -14.17 1.87 1.84
CA MET A 38 -13.06 1.30 1.08
C MET A 38 -12.73 -0.11 1.58
N GLY A 39 -12.40 -0.25 2.87
CA GLY A 39 -12.04 -1.54 3.46
C GLY A 39 -13.16 -2.57 3.31
N TYR A 40 -14.40 -2.18 3.62
CA TYR A 40 -15.59 -3.01 3.49
C TYR A 40 -15.79 -3.54 2.06
N SER A 41 -15.70 -2.67 1.05
CA SER A 41 -15.92 -3.05 -0.35
C SER A 41 -14.92 -4.11 -0.83
N PHE A 42 -13.64 -3.98 -0.45
CA PHE A 42 -12.63 -4.97 -0.82
C PHE A 42 -12.73 -6.28 -0.02
N ALA A 43 -13.22 -6.25 1.23
CA ALA A 43 -13.53 -7.47 1.98
C ALA A 43 -14.70 -8.25 1.36
N VAL A 44 -15.74 -7.54 0.90
CA VAL A 44 -16.86 -8.14 0.16
C VAL A 44 -16.38 -8.70 -1.17
N PHE A 45 -15.54 -7.97 -1.91
CA PHE A 45 -14.95 -8.46 -3.15
C PHE A 45 -14.15 -9.76 -2.94
N ALA A 46 -13.31 -9.83 -1.91
CA ALA A 46 -12.57 -11.05 -1.58
C ALA A 46 -13.49 -12.24 -1.27
N ASN A 47 -14.57 -12.03 -0.52
CA ASN A 47 -15.59 -13.06 -0.29
C ASN A 47 -16.22 -13.54 -1.60
N ILE A 48 -16.60 -12.63 -2.50
CA ILE A 48 -17.21 -12.98 -3.80
C ILE A 48 -16.23 -13.81 -4.63
N VAL A 49 -14.97 -13.41 -4.73
CA VAL A 49 -13.94 -14.17 -5.47
C VAL A 49 -13.76 -15.57 -4.89
N LEU A 50 -13.79 -15.72 -3.56
CA LEU A 50 -13.74 -17.02 -2.89
C LEU A 50 -14.96 -17.89 -3.22
N VAL A 51 -16.18 -17.35 -3.14
CA VAL A 51 -17.41 -18.08 -3.48
C VAL A 51 -17.41 -18.51 -4.94
N VAL A 52 -17.15 -17.58 -5.86
CA VAL A 52 -17.14 -17.85 -7.31
C VAL A 52 -16.11 -18.92 -7.65
N THR A 53 -14.89 -18.82 -7.11
CA THR A 53 -13.83 -19.82 -7.36
C THR A 53 -14.19 -21.18 -6.77
N ALA A 54 -14.76 -21.22 -5.56
CA ALA A 54 -15.21 -22.46 -4.93
C ALA A 54 -16.33 -23.14 -5.74
N VAL A 55 -17.29 -22.38 -6.26
CA VAL A 55 -18.38 -22.89 -7.13
C VAL A 55 -17.81 -23.44 -8.44
N VAL A 56 -16.96 -22.67 -9.13
CA VAL A 56 -16.35 -23.08 -10.42
C VAL A 56 -15.50 -24.35 -10.26
N THR A 57 -14.89 -24.56 -9.09
CA THR A 57 -14.04 -25.73 -8.84
C THR A 57 -14.78 -26.92 -8.21
N LEU A 58 -16.05 -26.77 -7.83
CA LEU A 58 -16.78 -27.73 -7.00
C LEU A 58 -16.96 -29.10 -7.66
N ASN A 59 -17.30 -29.11 -8.96
CA ASN A 59 -17.54 -30.34 -9.73
C ASN A 59 -16.30 -30.83 -10.50
N LYS A 60 -15.18 -30.09 -10.43
CA LYS A 60 -13.93 -30.52 -11.07
C LYS A 60 -13.24 -31.58 -10.18
N PRO A 61 -12.71 -32.68 -10.75
CA PRO A 61 -11.94 -33.66 -9.98
C PRO A 61 -10.82 -32.96 -9.21
N ASN A 62 -10.32 -33.59 -8.14
CA ASN A 62 -9.15 -33.08 -7.42
C ASN A 62 -7.90 -33.40 -8.26
N ILE A 63 -7.76 -32.67 -9.36
CA ILE A 63 -6.68 -32.88 -10.30
C ILE A 63 -5.44 -32.27 -9.67
N SER A 64 -4.43 -33.09 -9.38
CA SER A 64 -3.08 -32.70 -8.92
C SER A 64 -2.31 -31.85 -9.94
N LYS A 65 -2.91 -31.58 -11.09
CA LYS A 65 -2.37 -30.73 -12.16
C LYS A 65 -2.61 -29.29 -11.80
N THR A 66 -1.66 -28.72 -11.09
CA THR A 66 -1.67 -27.31 -10.72
C THR A 66 -0.53 -26.60 -11.41
N PHE A 67 -0.84 -25.53 -12.13
CA PHE A 67 0.16 -24.59 -12.62
C PHE A 67 0.82 -23.92 -11.39
N LEU A 68 2.16 -23.98 -11.30
CA LEU A 68 2.97 -23.57 -10.12
C LEU A 68 2.78 -24.39 -8.84
N GLY A 69 2.10 -25.54 -8.88
CA GLY A 69 1.97 -26.44 -7.72
C GLY A 69 0.92 -26.04 -6.66
N LEU A 70 0.15 -24.96 -6.89
CA LEU A 70 -0.91 -24.51 -5.98
C LEU A 70 -2.31 -24.61 -6.62
N PRO A 71 -3.31 -25.21 -5.94
CA PRO A 71 -4.70 -25.19 -6.39
C PRO A 71 -5.26 -23.77 -6.44
N ALA A 72 -6.07 -23.45 -7.46
CA ALA A 72 -6.72 -22.13 -7.60
C ALA A 72 -7.46 -21.70 -6.32
N LEU A 73 -8.14 -22.64 -5.67
CA LEU A 73 -8.86 -22.39 -4.42
C LEU A 73 -7.91 -22.02 -3.26
N SER A 74 -6.71 -22.59 -3.22
CA SER A 74 -5.70 -22.27 -2.18
C SER A 74 -5.15 -20.85 -2.34
N VAL A 75 -4.89 -20.41 -3.58
CA VAL A 75 -4.46 -19.03 -3.87
C VAL A 75 -5.51 -18.03 -3.39
N VAL A 76 -6.79 -18.31 -3.65
CA VAL A 76 -7.88 -17.42 -3.25
C VAL A 76 -8.08 -17.41 -1.74
N TRP A 77 -7.84 -18.52 -1.03
CA TRP A 77 -7.84 -18.53 0.44
C TRP A 77 -6.75 -17.64 1.05
N ILE A 78 -5.55 -17.65 0.47
CA ILE A 78 -4.44 -16.77 0.91
C ILE A 78 -4.83 -15.31 0.68
N TYR A 79 -5.32 -14.98 -0.53
CA TYR A 79 -5.81 -13.64 -0.84
C TYR A 79 -6.94 -13.22 0.11
N PHE A 80 -7.93 -14.08 0.34
CA PHE A 80 -9.06 -13.81 1.23
C PHE A 80 -8.59 -13.49 2.65
N ALA A 81 -7.64 -14.25 3.21
CA ALA A 81 -7.12 -14.01 4.55
C ALA A 81 -6.38 -12.67 4.64
N ILE A 82 -5.46 -12.41 3.70
CA ILE A 82 -4.68 -11.16 3.66
C ILE A 82 -5.60 -9.96 3.47
N GLN A 83 -6.51 -10.03 2.48
CA GLN A 83 -7.42 -8.94 2.13
C GLN A 83 -8.40 -8.64 3.26
N THR A 84 -8.94 -9.67 3.92
CA THR A 84 -9.86 -9.48 5.05
C THR A 84 -9.13 -8.81 6.23
N GLY A 85 -7.91 -9.24 6.54
CA GLY A 85 -7.10 -8.60 7.59
C GLY A 85 -6.79 -7.14 7.29
N LEU A 86 -6.33 -6.84 6.07
CA LEU A 86 -6.07 -5.48 5.61
C LEU A 86 -7.34 -4.61 5.64
N SER A 87 -8.46 -5.15 5.15
CA SER A 87 -9.74 -4.46 5.15
C SER A 87 -10.23 -4.15 6.57
N ILE A 88 -10.12 -5.08 7.51
CA ILE A 88 -10.47 -4.84 8.92
C ILE A 88 -9.60 -3.72 9.49
N TRP A 89 -8.29 -3.78 9.28
CA TRP A 89 -7.38 -2.73 9.73
C TRP A 89 -7.71 -1.35 9.14
N GLN A 90 -8.07 -1.28 7.85
CA GLN A 90 -8.49 -0.04 7.18
C GLN A 90 -9.85 0.48 7.65
N MET A 91 -10.77 -0.40 8.07
CA MET A 91 -12.07 0.01 8.60
C MET A 91 -11.96 0.60 10.02
N THR A 92 -10.92 0.25 10.77
CA THR A 92 -10.72 0.69 12.17
C THR A 92 -9.68 1.79 12.34
N SER A 93 -8.76 1.98 11.40
CA SER A 93 -7.66 2.94 11.52
C SER A 93 -7.97 4.25 10.78
N PHE A 94 -7.85 5.39 11.46
CA PHE A 94 -8.21 6.71 10.92
C PHE A 94 -7.05 7.44 10.19
N ASP A 95 -5.80 7.10 10.49
CA ASP A 95 -4.63 7.87 10.02
C ASP A 95 -4.03 7.38 8.70
N PHE A 96 -4.65 6.41 8.03
CA PHE A 96 -4.09 5.81 6.83
C PHE A 96 -4.53 6.54 5.56
N PRO A 97 -3.62 7.06 4.71
CA PRO A 97 -4.00 7.82 3.52
C PRO A 97 -4.88 7.00 2.55
N TYR A 98 -6.09 7.50 2.25
CA TYR A 98 -7.08 6.73 1.48
C TYR A 98 -6.56 6.31 0.10
N PHE A 99 -5.76 7.17 -0.56
CA PHE A 99 -5.20 6.90 -1.88
C PHE A 99 -4.25 5.69 -1.86
N ALA A 100 -3.43 5.57 -0.81
CA ALA A 100 -2.53 4.44 -0.64
C ALA A 100 -3.32 3.14 -0.45
N GLY A 101 -4.43 3.21 0.29
CA GLY A 101 -5.33 2.08 0.46
C GLY A 101 -5.96 1.59 -0.83
N VAL A 102 -6.47 2.49 -1.66
CA VAL A 102 -7.03 2.12 -2.96
C VAL A 102 -5.97 1.43 -3.83
N ILE A 103 -4.73 1.94 -3.84
CA ILE A 103 -3.64 1.36 -4.63
C ILE A 103 -3.30 -0.06 -4.16
N ILE A 104 -3.07 -0.25 -2.85
CA ILE A 104 -2.70 -1.55 -2.29
C ILE A 104 -3.80 -2.59 -2.53
N ASN A 105 -5.05 -2.24 -2.24
CA ASN A 105 -6.19 -3.15 -2.43
C ASN A 105 -6.39 -3.52 -3.90
N SER A 106 -6.28 -2.55 -4.81
CA SER A 106 -6.40 -2.78 -6.25
C SER A 106 -5.27 -3.66 -6.77
N ALA A 107 -4.05 -3.49 -6.26
CA ALA A 107 -2.90 -4.33 -6.62
C ALA A 107 -3.09 -5.78 -6.16
N LEU A 108 -3.57 -6.00 -4.93
CA LEU A 108 -3.87 -7.35 -4.42
C LEU A 108 -5.00 -8.02 -5.24
N ALA A 109 -6.07 -7.28 -5.54
CA ALA A 109 -7.17 -7.76 -6.39
C ALA A 109 -6.69 -8.10 -7.81
N ALA A 110 -5.87 -7.26 -8.42
CA ALA A 110 -5.26 -7.52 -9.73
C ALA A 110 -4.40 -8.79 -9.72
N PHE A 111 -3.55 -8.94 -8.70
CA PHE A 111 -2.64 -10.08 -8.56
C PHE A 111 -3.40 -11.41 -8.48
N VAL A 112 -4.46 -11.48 -7.67
CA VAL A 112 -5.26 -12.71 -7.55
C VAL A 112 -6.00 -13.03 -8.85
N ILE A 113 -6.54 -12.04 -9.55
CA ILE A 113 -7.22 -12.24 -10.84
C ILE A 113 -6.24 -12.79 -11.88
N ILE A 114 -5.05 -12.19 -12.00
CA ILE A 114 -4.02 -12.62 -12.95
C ILE A 114 -3.59 -14.06 -12.64
N THR A 115 -3.35 -14.37 -11.36
CA THR A 115 -2.94 -15.72 -10.95
C THR A 115 -4.03 -16.74 -11.24
N LEU A 116 -5.30 -16.43 -11.01
CA LEU A 116 -6.43 -17.30 -11.36
C LEU A 116 -6.52 -17.57 -12.87
N ILE A 117 -6.32 -16.54 -13.71
CA ILE A 117 -6.30 -16.69 -15.17
C ILE A 117 -5.16 -17.64 -15.57
N LEU A 118 -3.95 -17.40 -15.07
CA LEU A 118 -2.78 -18.23 -15.35
C LEU A 118 -2.96 -19.68 -14.88
N THR A 119 -3.50 -19.89 -13.68
CA THR A 119 -3.78 -21.23 -13.16
C THR A 119 -4.79 -21.97 -14.04
N ASN A 120 -5.87 -21.30 -14.45
CA ASN A 120 -6.88 -21.92 -15.30
C ASN A 120 -6.34 -22.24 -16.71
N MET A 121 -5.47 -21.39 -17.26
CA MET A 121 -4.76 -21.67 -18.51
C MET A 121 -3.87 -22.91 -18.40
N GLY A 122 -3.05 -22.99 -17.36
CA GLY A 122 -2.16 -24.13 -17.15
C GLY A 122 -2.92 -25.44 -16.96
N VAL A 123 -4.03 -25.43 -16.21
CA VAL A 123 -4.88 -26.63 -16.03
C VAL A 123 -5.42 -27.14 -17.36
N LYS A 124 -5.96 -26.25 -18.21
CA LYS A 124 -6.50 -26.63 -19.54
C LYS A 124 -5.45 -27.28 -20.44
N GLU A 125 -4.22 -26.76 -20.44
CA GLU A 125 -3.16 -27.34 -21.28
C GLU A 125 -2.75 -28.73 -20.78
N ILE A 126 -2.68 -28.95 -19.46
CA ILE A 126 -2.34 -30.27 -18.92
C ILE A 126 -3.52 -31.26 -19.09
N GLU A 127 -4.77 -30.81 -19.05
CA GLU A 127 -5.94 -31.63 -19.42
C GLU A 127 -5.85 -32.08 -20.88
N LYS A 128 -5.54 -31.15 -21.80
CA LYS A 128 -5.38 -31.42 -23.23
C LYS A 128 -4.23 -32.40 -23.54
N VAL A 129 -3.10 -32.28 -22.83
CA VAL A 129 -1.97 -33.20 -22.98
C VAL A 129 -2.31 -34.61 -22.50
N ASP A 130 -2.99 -34.73 -21.35
CA ASP A 130 -3.38 -36.04 -20.83
C ASP A 130 -4.46 -36.72 -21.66
N GLU A 131 -5.46 -35.98 -22.16
CA GLU A 131 -6.49 -36.52 -23.04
C GLU A 131 -5.87 -37.10 -24.32
N LYS A 132 -4.97 -36.34 -24.96
CA LYS A 132 -4.19 -36.84 -26.11
C LYS A 132 -3.32 -38.05 -25.76
N THR A 133 -2.74 -38.07 -24.56
CA THR A 133 -1.92 -39.21 -24.11
C THR A 133 -2.78 -40.44 -23.85
N ALA A 134 -3.99 -40.26 -23.31
CA ALA A 134 -4.95 -41.32 -23.05
C ALA A 134 -5.46 -41.93 -24.37
N GLU A 135 -5.89 -41.11 -25.34
CA GLU A 135 -6.31 -41.58 -26.68
C GLU A 135 -5.23 -42.43 -27.35
N LYS A 136 -3.98 -41.95 -27.31
CA LYS A 136 -2.84 -42.64 -27.94
C LYS A 136 -2.58 -44.02 -27.35
N VAL A 137 -2.85 -44.22 -26.07
CA VAL A 137 -2.60 -45.48 -25.35
C VAL A 137 -3.82 -46.40 -25.38
N PHE A 138 -5.01 -45.86 -25.64
CA PHE A 138 -6.28 -46.58 -25.56
C PHE A 138 -6.41 -47.66 -26.63
N TYR A 139 -6.01 -47.39 -27.88
CA TYR A 139 -6.19 -48.33 -29.01
C TYR A 139 -5.60 -49.72 -28.75
N ILE A 140 -4.29 -49.82 -28.46
CA ILE A 140 -3.63 -51.12 -28.22
C ILE A 140 -4.16 -51.79 -26.95
N LYS A 141 -4.49 -51.02 -25.91
CA LYS A 141 -5.10 -51.58 -24.69
C LYS A 141 -6.47 -52.20 -24.96
N ASN A 142 -7.30 -51.53 -25.77
CA ASN A 142 -8.61 -52.03 -26.14
C ASN A 142 -8.48 -53.28 -27.02
N LEU A 143 -7.66 -53.23 -28.07
CA LEU A 143 -7.40 -54.37 -28.96
C LEU A 143 -6.86 -55.58 -28.18
N LYS A 144 -5.95 -55.37 -27.23
CA LYS A 144 -5.44 -56.43 -26.35
C LYS A 144 -6.57 -57.11 -25.58
N THR A 145 -7.44 -56.30 -24.97
CA THR A 145 -8.58 -56.78 -24.18
C THR A 145 -9.55 -57.58 -25.06
N ASP A 146 -9.86 -57.07 -26.25
CA ASP A 146 -10.78 -57.71 -27.18
C ASP A 146 -10.27 -59.07 -27.67
N ILE A 147 -8.97 -59.17 -28.01
CA ILE A 147 -8.36 -60.44 -28.42
C ILE A 147 -8.29 -61.41 -27.23
N GLU A 148 -7.97 -60.94 -26.01
CA GLU A 148 -7.93 -61.78 -24.80
C GLU A 148 -9.28 -62.44 -24.52
N LEU A 149 -10.39 -61.70 -24.72
CA LEU A 149 -11.77 -62.16 -24.56
C LEU A 149 -12.26 -63.09 -25.69
N THR A 150 -11.47 -63.28 -26.75
CA THR A 150 -11.83 -64.18 -27.85
C THR A 150 -11.33 -65.59 -27.52
N GLU A 151 -12.24 -66.56 -27.59
CA GLU A 151 -12.01 -67.99 -27.35
C GLU A 151 -12.50 -68.82 -28.55
N THR A 152 -11.92 -70.00 -28.76
CA THR A 152 -12.26 -70.92 -29.84
C THR A 152 -11.95 -72.35 -29.44
N ASP A 153 -12.79 -73.29 -29.88
CA ASP A 153 -12.62 -74.72 -29.64
C ASP A 153 -11.67 -75.39 -30.65
N ASN A 154 -11.29 -74.68 -31.72
CA ASN A 154 -10.39 -75.21 -32.74
C ASN A 154 -8.91 -75.07 -32.30
N PRO A 155 -8.13 -76.17 -32.23
CA PRO A 155 -6.75 -76.14 -31.76
C PRO A 155 -5.81 -75.27 -32.60
N ASP A 156 -5.99 -75.28 -33.93
CA ASP A 156 -5.12 -74.56 -34.87
C ASP A 156 -5.39 -73.05 -34.82
N VAL A 157 -6.67 -72.66 -34.75
CA VAL A 157 -7.07 -71.26 -34.57
C VAL A 157 -6.64 -70.75 -33.19
N SER A 158 -6.76 -71.58 -32.15
CA SER A 158 -6.32 -71.26 -30.79
C SER A 158 -4.81 -70.97 -30.73
N ALA A 159 -3.99 -71.76 -31.41
CA ALA A 159 -2.55 -71.54 -31.51
C ALA A 159 -2.23 -70.18 -32.18
N LYS A 160 -2.87 -69.87 -33.31
CA LYS A 160 -2.68 -68.58 -34.01
C LYS A 160 -3.20 -67.39 -33.21
N LEU A 161 -4.30 -67.56 -32.49
CA LEU A 161 -4.85 -66.53 -31.62
C LEU A 161 -3.91 -66.25 -30.44
N LYS A 162 -3.22 -67.26 -29.91
CA LYS A 162 -2.17 -67.09 -28.91
C LYS A 162 -1.00 -66.26 -29.43
N ASP A 163 -0.53 -66.54 -30.65
CA ASP A 163 0.54 -65.73 -31.26
C ASP A 163 0.11 -64.27 -31.48
N LEU A 164 -1.17 -64.04 -31.80
CA LEU A 164 -1.74 -62.70 -31.92
C LEU A 164 -1.80 -62.00 -30.55
N LYS A 165 -2.22 -62.71 -29.48
CA LYS A 165 -2.21 -62.22 -28.09
C LYS A 165 -0.80 -61.79 -27.68
N ASP A 166 0.21 -62.61 -27.96
CA ASP A 166 1.61 -62.28 -27.64
C ASP A 166 2.11 -61.09 -28.44
N THR A 167 1.79 -61.03 -29.74
CA THR A 167 2.16 -59.89 -30.61
C THR A 167 1.61 -58.57 -30.08
N VAL A 168 0.33 -58.53 -29.69
CA VAL A 168 -0.29 -57.32 -29.13
C VAL A 168 0.23 -57.00 -27.73
N ARG A 169 0.49 -58.03 -26.91
CA ARG A 169 1.06 -57.87 -25.56
C ARG A 169 2.43 -57.20 -25.56
N PHE A 170 3.27 -57.48 -26.57
CA PHE A 170 4.60 -56.87 -26.72
C PHE A 170 4.62 -55.65 -27.67
N SER A 171 3.46 -55.20 -28.15
CA SER A 171 3.35 -54.00 -28.98
C SER A 171 3.49 -52.73 -28.12
N ASP A 172 4.13 -51.70 -28.68
CA ASP A 172 4.23 -50.39 -28.01
C ASP A 172 2.81 -49.81 -27.88
N PRO A 173 2.31 -49.53 -26.66
CA PRO A 173 0.96 -49.06 -26.48
C PRO A 173 0.74 -47.65 -27.05
N MET A 174 1.80 -46.89 -27.31
CA MET A 174 1.71 -45.53 -27.85
C MET A 174 1.26 -45.54 -29.32
N SER A 175 0.22 -44.80 -29.66
CA SER A 175 -0.22 -44.53 -31.05
C SER A 175 0.18 -43.13 -31.51
N HIS A 176 -0.02 -42.86 -32.80
CA HIS A 176 0.30 -41.60 -33.49
C HIS A 176 -0.72 -41.38 -34.62
N SER A 177 -1.08 -40.13 -34.94
CA SER A 177 -2.05 -39.80 -36.01
C SER A 177 -1.79 -40.51 -37.36
N GLN A 178 -0.52 -40.62 -37.77
CA GLN A 178 -0.10 -41.35 -38.98
C GLN A 178 -0.25 -42.89 -38.93
N LEU A 179 -0.56 -43.48 -37.77
CA LEU A 179 -0.85 -44.91 -37.62
C LEU A 179 -2.34 -45.21 -37.79
N THR A 180 -3.23 -44.22 -37.66
CA THR A 180 -4.69 -44.39 -37.73
C THR A 180 -5.18 -45.18 -38.95
N PRO A 181 -4.68 -44.97 -40.19
CA PRO A 181 -5.15 -45.75 -41.34
C PRO A 181 -4.85 -47.24 -41.22
N LEU A 182 -3.75 -47.58 -40.53
CA LEU A 182 -3.30 -48.95 -40.35
C LEU A 182 -3.97 -49.60 -39.13
N GLU A 183 -4.18 -48.83 -38.06
CA GLU A 183 -4.97 -49.24 -36.88
C GLU A 183 -6.43 -49.54 -37.26
N ASN A 184 -7.07 -48.69 -38.08
CA ASN A 184 -8.43 -48.95 -38.59
C ASN A 184 -8.52 -50.25 -39.41
N LYS A 185 -7.48 -50.57 -40.22
CA LYS A 185 -7.44 -51.84 -40.96
C LYS A 185 -7.35 -53.04 -40.02
N ILE A 186 -6.56 -52.93 -38.95
CA ILE A 186 -6.43 -53.98 -37.93
C ILE A 186 -7.76 -54.17 -37.20
N THR A 187 -8.43 -53.09 -36.77
CA THR A 187 -9.76 -53.15 -36.13
C THR A 187 -10.79 -53.81 -37.04
N ASN A 188 -10.86 -53.42 -38.31
CA ASN A 188 -11.81 -54.00 -39.25
C ASN A 188 -11.56 -55.50 -39.45
N LYS A 189 -10.30 -55.93 -39.59
CA LYS A 189 -9.98 -57.36 -39.69
C LYS A 189 -10.29 -58.13 -38.41
N PHE A 190 -10.06 -57.52 -37.25
CA PHE A 190 -10.40 -58.14 -35.97
C PHE A 190 -11.92 -58.36 -35.82
N ASN A 191 -12.74 -57.38 -36.24
CA ASN A 191 -14.19 -57.54 -36.21
C ASN A 191 -14.66 -58.69 -37.11
N ILE A 192 -14.10 -58.80 -38.32
CA ILE A 192 -14.39 -59.91 -39.25
C ILE A 192 -13.93 -61.24 -38.66
N LEU A 193 -12.78 -61.28 -37.99
CA LEU A 193 -12.28 -62.48 -37.29
C LEU A 193 -13.25 -62.90 -36.18
N LYS A 194 -13.75 -61.95 -35.39
CA LYS A 194 -14.70 -62.20 -34.31
C LYS A 194 -16.02 -62.79 -34.82
N GLU A 195 -16.52 -62.31 -35.95
CA GLU A 195 -17.75 -62.82 -36.59
C GLU A 195 -17.58 -64.21 -37.22
N ASN A 196 -16.34 -64.60 -37.57
CA ASN A 196 -16.05 -65.84 -38.30
C ASN A 196 -15.12 -66.79 -37.53
N ILE A 197 -15.07 -66.66 -36.20
CA ILE A 197 -14.11 -67.40 -35.35
C ILE A 197 -14.32 -68.92 -35.42
N ASP A 198 -15.55 -69.35 -35.69
CA ASP A 198 -15.94 -70.76 -35.81
C ASP A 198 -15.66 -71.37 -37.19
N ASN A 199 -15.22 -70.56 -38.17
CA ASN A 199 -14.82 -71.02 -39.49
C ASN A 199 -13.28 -71.08 -39.58
N PRO A 200 -12.65 -72.26 -39.45
CA PRO A 200 -11.20 -72.37 -39.30
C PRO A 200 -10.40 -71.80 -40.48
N SER A 201 -10.88 -72.00 -41.72
CA SER A 201 -10.17 -71.54 -42.92
C SER A 201 -10.11 -70.02 -43.01
N ILE A 202 -11.22 -69.35 -42.66
CA ILE A 202 -11.32 -67.89 -42.67
C ILE A 202 -10.57 -67.30 -41.46
N ALA A 203 -10.74 -67.89 -40.28
CA ALA A 203 -10.10 -67.43 -39.05
C ALA A 203 -8.56 -67.49 -39.11
N LEU A 204 -7.99 -68.59 -39.63
CA LEU A 204 -6.54 -68.74 -39.79
C LEU A 204 -5.96 -67.67 -40.74
N THR A 205 -6.64 -67.41 -41.86
CA THR A 205 -6.21 -66.40 -42.85
C THR A 205 -6.24 -65.00 -42.23
N LEU A 206 -7.29 -64.65 -41.49
CA LEU A 206 -7.43 -63.35 -40.84
C LEU A 206 -6.38 -63.15 -39.73
N CYS A 207 -6.07 -64.19 -38.96
CA CYS A 207 -5.00 -64.16 -37.95
C CYS A 207 -3.63 -63.84 -38.58
N ASP A 208 -3.29 -64.47 -39.71
CA ASP A 208 -2.02 -64.23 -40.41
C ASP A 208 -1.93 -62.82 -41.00
N GLU A 209 -3.03 -62.33 -41.60
CA GLU A 209 -3.10 -60.97 -42.12
C GLU A 209 -2.99 -59.92 -40.99
N MET A 210 -3.62 -60.16 -39.84
CA MET A 210 -3.51 -59.30 -38.67
C MET A 210 -2.10 -59.30 -38.09
N GLN A 211 -1.42 -60.45 -38.00
CA GLN A 211 -0.01 -60.50 -37.58
C GLN A 211 0.88 -59.63 -38.48
N LYS A 212 0.67 -59.70 -39.79
CA LYS A 212 1.42 -58.89 -40.76
C LYS A 212 1.18 -57.39 -40.54
N LEU A 213 -0.09 -56.98 -40.38
CA LEU A 213 -0.44 -55.59 -40.13
C LEU A 213 0.08 -55.09 -38.78
N LEU A 214 0.01 -55.89 -37.71
CA LEU A 214 0.56 -55.54 -36.40
C LEU A 214 2.09 -55.39 -36.44
N SER A 215 2.78 -56.24 -37.20
CA SER A 215 4.22 -56.12 -37.43
C SER A 215 4.57 -54.81 -38.17
N GLU A 216 3.80 -54.47 -39.21
CA GLU A 216 3.95 -53.20 -39.94
C GLU A 216 3.67 -51.99 -39.03
N ARG A 217 2.61 -52.07 -38.22
CA ARG A 217 2.26 -51.07 -37.19
C ARG A 217 3.41 -50.86 -36.22
N ASN A 218 3.97 -51.93 -35.68
CA ASN A 218 5.03 -51.85 -34.67
C ASN A 218 6.34 -51.29 -35.24
N LYS A 219 6.68 -51.62 -36.49
CA LYS A 219 7.81 -51.00 -37.19
C LYS A 219 7.59 -49.50 -37.39
N LYS A 220 6.40 -49.10 -37.86
CA LYS A 220 6.06 -47.69 -38.08
C LYS A 220 5.96 -46.91 -36.77
N CYS A 221 5.46 -47.52 -35.71
CA CYS A 221 5.44 -46.95 -34.36
C CYS A 221 6.85 -46.66 -33.83
N ARG A 222 7.80 -47.58 -34.05
CA ARG A 222 9.21 -47.36 -33.69
C ARG A 222 9.83 -46.18 -34.45
N LEU A 223 9.49 -46.01 -35.73
CA LEU A 223 9.96 -44.88 -36.55
C LEU A 223 9.36 -43.55 -36.09
N LEU A 224 8.11 -43.55 -35.63
CA LEU A 224 7.41 -42.36 -35.15
C LEU A 224 7.73 -42.02 -33.68
N LYS A 225 8.60 -42.79 -33.03
CA LYS A 225 8.98 -42.55 -31.64
C LYS A 225 9.75 -41.23 -31.51
N GLY A 226 9.17 -40.29 -30.77
CA GLY A 226 9.74 -38.95 -30.58
C GLY A 226 9.46 -37.97 -31.74
N VAL A 227 8.70 -38.40 -32.76
CA VAL A 227 8.21 -37.48 -33.80
C VAL A 227 7.04 -36.69 -33.22
N PRO A 228 7.09 -35.35 -33.21
CA PRO A 228 5.98 -34.54 -32.74
C PRO A 228 4.77 -34.70 -33.66
N GLU A 229 3.57 -34.73 -33.06
CA GLU A 229 2.32 -34.69 -33.82
C GLU A 229 2.27 -33.42 -34.68
N PRO A 230 1.60 -33.46 -35.85
CA PRO A 230 1.26 -32.25 -36.58
C PRO A 230 0.58 -31.27 -35.62
N ALA A 231 1.09 -30.04 -35.57
CA ALA A 231 0.60 -29.04 -34.62
C ALA A 231 -0.88 -28.78 -34.86
N ALA A 232 -1.71 -29.05 -33.85
CA ALA A 232 -3.08 -28.54 -33.83
C ALA A 232 -3.04 -27.02 -33.66
N GLU A 233 -4.03 -26.33 -34.23
CA GLU A 233 -4.17 -24.88 -34.12
C GLU A 233 -4.08 -24.42 -32.64
N LYS A 234 -3.30 -23.37 -32.37
CA LYS A 234 -3.10 -22.86 -31.02
C LYS A 234 -4.36 -22.11 -30.57
N ASP A 235 -4.99 -22.58 -29.49
CA ASP A 235 -6.05 -21.86 -28.79
C ASP A 235 -5.45 -20.69 -28.00
N ASN A 236 -5.50 -19.49 -28.57
CA ASN A 236 -4.97 -18.26 -27.96
C ASN A 236 -5.98 -17.59 -27.00
N SER A 237 -7.12 -18.21 -26.70
CA SER A 237 -8.19 -17.59 -25.89
C SER A 237 -7.71 -17.11 -24.51
N GLY A 238 -6.84 -17.88 -23.85
CA GLY A 238 -6.27 -17.50 -22.54
C GLY A 238 -5.38 -16.24 -22.59
N ILE A 239 -4.58 -16.09 -23.65
CA ILE A 239 -3.71 -14.93 -23.85
C ILE A 239 -4.56 -13.67 -24.10
N ASN A 240 -5.64 -13.80 -24.88
CA ASN A 240 -6.56 -12.70 -25.15
C ASN A 240 -7.34 -12.24 -23.89
N ILE A 241 -7.69 -13.18 -23.00
CA ILE A 241 -8.34 -12.84 -21.72
C ILE A 241 -7.34 -12.13 -20.79
N LEU A 242 -6.10 -12.61 -20.72
CA LEU A 242 -5.06 -11.98 -19.91
C LEU A 242 -4.72 -10.56 -20.41
N SER A 243 -4.59 -10.38 -21.72
CA SER A 243 -4.33 -9.05 -22.31
C SER A 243 -5.48 -8.07 -22.09
N ALA A 244 -6.73 -8.53 -22.21
CA ALA A 244 -7.91 -7.74 -21.90
C ALA A 244 -7.95 -7.33 -20.41
N ALA A 245 -7.66 -8.27 -19.49
CA ALA A 245 -7.61 -7.97 -18.06
C ALA A 245 -6.53 -6.94 -17.71
N LEU A 246 -5.33 -7.09 -18.27
CA LEU A 246 -4.24 -6.12 -18.09
C LEU A 246 -4.57 -4.74 -18.68
N ALA A 247 -5.23 -4.70 -19.84
CA ALA A 247 -5.67 -3.44 -20.44
C ALA A 247 -6.69 -2.70 -19.56
N VAL A 248 -7.67 -3.41 -18.99
CA VAL A 248 -8.66 -2.82 -18.07
C VAL A 248 -8.00 -2.29 -16.80
N LEU A 249 -7.07 -3.04 -16.22
CA LEU A 249 -6.31 -2.60 -15.03
C LEU A 249 -5.45 -1.36 -15.31
N GLY A 250 -4.78 -1.33 -16.46
CA GLY A 250 -4.00 -0.17 -16.90
C GLY A 250 -4.88 1.07 -17.08
N PHE A 251 -6.05 0.91 -17.71
CA PHE A 251 -7.01 2.01 -17.88
C PHE A 251 -7.53 2.51 -16.53
N ALA A 252 -7.86 1.61 -15.60
CA ALA A 252 -8.30 1.97 -14.26
C ALA A 252 -7.22 2.76 -13.48
N ALA A 253 -5.95 2.35 -13.57
CA ALA A 253 -4.85 3.07 -12.93
C ALA A 253 -4.67 4.49 -13.50
N ILE A 254 -4.71 4.64 -14.83
CA ILE A 254 -4.64 5.95 -15.49
C ILE A 254 -5.85 6.80 -15.07
N PHE A 255 -7.05 6.22 -15.05
CA PHE A 255 -8.26 6.95 -14.65
C PHE A 255 -8.20 7.41 -13.19
N ILE A 256 -7.71 6.58 -12.26
CA ILE A 256 -7.51 6.96 -10.85
C ILE A 256 -6.50 8.12 -10.76
N PHE A 257 -5.38 8.04 -11.46
CA PHE A 257 -4.39 9.12 -11.50
C PHE A 257 -5.01 10.44 -12.01
N LEU A 258 -5.77 10.38 -13.10
CA LEU A 258 -6.50 11.54 -13.62
C LEU A 258 -7.50 12.07 -12.61
N LEU A 259 -8.23 11.21 -11.90
CA LEU A 259 -9.18 11.61 -10.86
C LEU A 259 -8.49 12.37 -9.72
N THR A 260 -7.40 11.83 -9.17
CA THR A 260 -6.75 12.37 -7.98
C THR A 260 -5.91 13.62 -8.26
N PHE A 261 -5.20 13.66 -9.39
CA PHE A 261 -4.26 14.75 -9.69
C PHE A 261 -4.84 15.83 -10.60
N ILE A 262 -5.90 15.53 -11.36
CA ILE A 262 -6.46 16.46 -12.35
C ILE A 262 -7.90 16.80 -12.01
N ILE A 263 -8.81 15.83 -12.00
CA ILE A 263 -10.26 16.09 -11.96
C ILE A 263 -10.69 16.69 -10.61
N ILE A 264 -10.32 16.07 -9.48
CA ILE A 264 -10.69 16.55 -8.15
C ILE A 264 -10.08 17.93 -7.85
N PRO A 265 -8.74 18.15 -8.03
CA PRO A 265 -8.14 19.47 -7.82
C PRO A 265 -8.74 20.53 -8.75
N ASN A 266 -9.04 20.19 -10.00
CA ASN A 266 -9.67 21.13 -10.95
C ASN A 266 -11.07 21.55 -10.49
N GLY A 267 -11.86 20.62 -9.95
CA GLY A 267 -13.17 20.92 -9.37
C GLY A 267 -13.07 21.89 -8.19
N LYS A 268 -12.16 21.62 -7.24
CA LYS A 268 -11.87 22.51 -6.11
C LYS A 268 -11.39 23.89 -6.56
N TYR A 269 -10.50 23.94 -7.55
CA TYR A 269 -10.00 25.19 -8.14
C TYR A 269 -11.09 26.02 -8.81
N ASN A 270 -12.03 25.38 -9.50
CA ASN A 270 -13.18 26.08 -10.08
C ASN A 270 -14.14 26.61 -9.01
N ALA A 271 -14.35 25.86 -7.92
CA ALA A 271 -15.13 26.33 -6.78
C ALA A 271 -14.45 27.53 -6.09
N ALA A 272 -13.13 27.49 -5.88
CA ALA A 272 -12.35 28.60 -5.35
C ALA A 272 -12.46 29.86 -6.23
N ASN A 273 -12.40 29.70 -7.56
CA ASN A 273 -12.63 30.81 -8.49
C ASN A 273 -14.07 31.36 -8.39
N ALA A 274 -15.07 30.50 -8.25
CA ALA A 274 -16.45 30.96 -8.08
C ALA A 274 -16.62 31.79 -6.80
N LEU A 275 -15.98 31.40 -5.69
CA LEU A 275 -15.95 32.18 -4.46
C LEU A 275 -15.29 33.55 -4.69
N TYR A 276 -14.15 33.58 -5.38
CA TYR A 276 -13.45 34.83 -5.72
C TYR A 276 -14.30 35.77 -6.57
N GLN A 277 -14.99 35.26 -7.59
CA GLN A 277 -15.85 36.08 -8.46
C GLN A 277 -17.09 36.62 -7.74
N ASN A 278 -17.54 35.94 -6.68
CA ASN A 278 -18.62 36.40 -5.81
C ASN A 278 -18.11 37.27 -4.64
N GLU A 279 -16.86 37.74 -4.71
CA GLU A 279 -16.23 38.62 -3.70
C GLU A 279 -16.15 38.02 -2.28
N LYS A 280 -16.34 36.69 -2.16
CA LYS A 280 -16.17 35.95 -0.91
C LYS A 280 -14.69 35.65 -0.70
N TYR A 281 -13.91 36.69 -0.46
CA TYR A 281 -12.45 36.64 -0.48
C TYR A 281 -11.86 35.74 0.61
N GLU A 282 -12.42 35.73 1.82
CA GLU A 282 -11.95 34.85 2.90
C GLU A 282 -12.18 33.36 2.59
N GLU A 283 -13.39 33.01 2.13
CA GLU A 283 -13.70 31.62 1.71
C GLU A 283 -12.82 31.20 0.51
N ALA A 284 -12.59 32.12 -0.43
CA ALA A 284 -11.73 31.88 -1.59
C ALA A 284 -10.27 31.69 -1.17
N LEU A 285 -9.77 32.50 -0.22
CA LEU A 285 -8.42 32.42 0.31
C LEU A 285 -8.16 31.01 0.88
N PHE A 286 -9.02 30.56 1.80
CA PHE A 286 -8.93 29.23 2.39
C PHE A 286 -8.98 28.12 1.32
N ALA A 287 -9.85 28.25 0.32
CA ALA A 287 -9.95 27.26 -0.75
C ALA A 287 -8.70 27.20 -1.65
N PHE A 288 -8.08 28.35 -1.95
CA PHE A 288 -6.84 28.39 -2.74
C PHE A 288 -5.60 27.97 -1.93
N GLU A 289 -5.51 28.28 -0.64
CA GLU A 289 -4.44 27.80 0.24
C GLU A 289 -4.44 26.26 0.31
N ASN A 290 -5.62 25.64 0.44
CA ASN A 290 -5.78 24.19 0.40
C ASN A 290 -5.42 23.53 -0.95
N LEU A 291 -5.32 24.31 -2.03
CA LEU A 291 -4.90 23.83 -3.36
C LEU A 291 -3.37 23.88 -3.54
N GLY A 292 -2.65 24.60 -2.68
CA GLY A 292 -1.19 24.72 -2.71
C GLY A 292 -0.65 25.13 -4.08
N ASN A 293 0.22 24.30 -4.66
CA ASN A 293 0.89 24.57 -5.94
C ASN A 293 0.05 24.19 -7.18
N TYR A 294 -1.25 23.88 -7.03
CA TYR A 294 -2.09 23.55 -8.17
C TYR A 294 -2.38 24.79 -9.03
N LYS A 295 -1.96 24.76 -10.31
CA LYS A 295 -2.07 25.90 -11.25
C LYS A 295 -1.47 27.20 -10.66
N ASP A 296 -2.18 28.31 -10.74
CA ASP A 296 -1.82 29.63 -10.21
C ASP A 296 -2.42 29.90 -8.82
N SER A 297 -2.82 28.87 -8.06
CA SER A 297 -3.48 29.04 -6.75
C SER A 297 -2.65 29.89 -5.80
N LYS A 298 -1.32 29.72 -5.75
CA LYS A 298 -0.42 30.57 -4.95
C LYS A 298 -0.51 32.06 -5.34
N ALA A 299 -0.49 32.37 -6.64
CA ALA A 299 -0.65 33.75 -7.10
C ALA A 299 -2.05 34.31 -6.79
N LYS A 300 -3.09 33.47 -6.79
CA LYS A 300 -4.46 33.85 -6.36
C LYS A 300 -4.51 34.16 -4.86
N VAL A 301 -3.83 33.37 -4.03
CA VAL A 301 -3.68 33.64 -2.59
C VAL A 301 -3.07 35.02 -2.37
N ASP A 302 -1.93 35.32 -3.02
CA ASP A 302 -1.26 36.62 -2.90
C ASP A 302 -2.17 37.78 -3.32
N LEU A 303 -2.85 37.64 -4.46
CA LEU A 303 -3.81 38.62 -4.97
C LEU A 303 -4.99 38.86 -4.01
N ILE A 304 -5.51 37.80 -3.39
CA ILE A 304 -6.64 37.90 -2.45
C ILE A 304 -6.18 38.55 -1.15
N LYS A 305 -4.99 38.18 -0.62
CA LYS A 305 -4.40 38.79 0.56
C LYS A 305 -4.19 40.29 0.36
N GLU A 306 -3.71 40.72 -0.81
CA GLU A 306 -3.61 42.15 -1.15
C GLU A 306 -4.97 42.85 -1.06
N LYS A 307 -6.04 42.26 -1.62
CA LYS A 307 -7.39 42.85 -1.54
C LYS A 307 -7.95 42.94 -0.13
N LEU A 308 -7.70 41.94 0.71
CA LEU A 308 -8.24 41.88 2.06
C LEU A 308 -7.48 42.76 3.05
N TYR A 309 -6.17 42.87 2.88
CA TYR A 309 -5.27 43.29 3.95
C TYR A 309 -4.49 44.57 3.65
N GLU A 310 -4.37 44.99 2.39
CA GLU A 310 -3.49 46.13 2.03
C GLU A 310 -3.94 47.46 2.67
N ASP A 311 -5.24 47.77 2.64
CA ASP A 311 -5.74 49.01 3.24
C ASP A 311 -5.49 49.06 4.76
N LYS A 312 -5.59 47.90 5.43
CA LYS A 312 -5.32 47.78 6.87
C LYS A 312 -3.82 47.88 7.14
N TYR A 313 -2.98 47.30 6.29
CA TYR A 313 -1.53 47.44 6.38
C TYR A 313 -1.10 48.90 6.20
N ILE A 314 -1.68 49.64 5.24
CA ILE A 314 -1.43 51.08 5.07
C ILE A 314 -1.84 51.87 6.33
N GLN A 315 -2.96 51.52 6.96
CA GLN A 315 -3.37 52.13 8.23
C GLN A 315 -2.38 51.84 9.36
N ALA A 316 -1.91 50.59 9.49
CA ALA A 316 -0.91 50.20 10.48
C ALA A 316 0.40 50.99 10.30
N GLU A 317 0.88 51.10 9.05
CA GLU A 317 2.06 51.89 8.69
C GLU A 317 1.90 53.38 9.02
N ASN A 318 0.71 53.94 8.81
CA ASN A 318 0.44 55.33 9.18
C ASN A 318 0.49 55.52 10.70
N CYS A 319 -0.17 54.64 11.48
CA CYS A 319 -0.12 54.67 12.94
C CYS A 319 1.32 54.53 13.45
N TYR A 320 2.11 53.64 12.85
CA TYR A 320 3.53 53.46 13.17
C TYR A 320 4.34 54.75 12.93
N LYS A 321 4.13 55.42 11.80
CA LYS A 321 4.81 56.69 11.44
C LYS A 321 4.40 57.84 12.37
N THR A 322 3.14 57.89 12.78
CA THR A 322 2.63 58.87 13.75
C THR A 322 2.93 58.51 15.20
N GLN A 323 3.67 57.41 15.44
CA GLN A 323 4.05 56.90 16.75
C GLN A 323 2.87 56.43 17.63
N ASP A 324 1.72 56.17 17.02
CA ASP A 324 0.59 55.49 17.67
C ASP A 324 0.83 53.98 17.62
N TYR A 325 1.78 53.54 18.45
CA TYR A 325 2.28 52.17 18.42
C TYR A 325 1.27 51.14 18.92
N VAL A 326 0.38 51.52 19.85
CA VAL A 326 -0.65 50.62 20.35
C VAL A 326 -1.60 50.24 19.22
N GLU A 327 -2.10 51.24 18.49
CA GLU A 327 -3.00 50.99 17.37
C GLU A 327 -2.27 50.32 16.19
N ALA A 328 -1.01 50.69 15.92
CA ALA A 328 -0.20 50.03 14.91
C ALA A 328 -0.03 48.53 15.21
N MET A 329 0.33 48.16 16.44
CA MET A 329 0.47 46.75 16.84
C MET A 329 -0.84 45.98 16.72
N ARG A 330 -1.96 46.58 17.14
CA ARG A 330 -3.29 45.98 17.01
C ARG A 330 -3.60 45.64 15.54
N LEU A 331 -3.35 46.59 14.63
CA LEU A 331 -3.58 46.41 13.20
C LEU A 331 -2.61 45.40 12.57
N TYR A 332 -1.32 45.43 12.91
CA TYR A 332 -0.35 44.42 12.45
C TYR A 332 -0.68 43.01 12.96
N SER A 333 -1.20 42.88 14.19
CA SER A 333 -1.60 41.59 14.75
C SER A 333 -2.77 40.98 13.96
N GLU A 334 -3.75 41.79 13.58
CA GLU A 334 -4.86 41.36 12.70
C GLU A 334 -4.43 40.97 11.28
N LEU A 335 -3.25 41.42 10.83
CA LEU A 335 -2.71 41.15 9.49
C LEU A 335 -1.95 39.82 9.43
N GLY A 336 -1.56 39.24 10.57
CA GLY A 336 -0.85 37.97 10.64
C GLY A 336 0.41 37.95 9.77
N ASP A 337 0.50 36.97 8.87
CA ASP A 337 1.64 36.79 7.93
C ASP A 337 1.60 37.71 6.70
N TYR A 338 0.70 38.69 6.65
CA TYR A 338 0.67 39.62 5.53
C TYR A 338 1.87 40.56 5.57
N LYS A 339 2.72 40.51 4.53
CA LYS A 339 3.96 41.28 4.40
C LYS A 339 4.89 41.07 5.62
N ASP A 340 5.46 42.15 6.14
CA ASP A 340 6.38 42.18 7.29
C ASP A 340 5.66 42.52 8.61
N SER A 341 4.35 42.26 8.71
CA SER A 341 3.54 42.67 9.88
C SER A 341 4.08 42.11 11.19
N LYS A 342 4.48 40.82 11.22
CA LYS A 342 5.15 40.21 12.38
C LYS A 342 6.46 40.91 12.73
N ASP A 343 7.29 41.24 11.73
CA ASP A 343 8.55 41.96 11.92
C ASP A 343 8.34 43.40 12.41
N ARG A 344 7.22 44.04 12.02
CA ARG A 344 6.85 45.38 12.51
C ARG A 344 6.47 45.36 13.98
N ILE A 345 5.73 44.34 14.43
CA ILE A 345 5.44 44.14 15.85
C ILE A 345 6.76 43.97 16.63
N GLU A 346 7.65 43.10 16.18
CA GLU A 346 8.99 42.92 16.79
C GLU A 346 9.76 44.26 16.88
N GLN A 347 9.77 45.06 15.81
CA GLN A 347 10.44 46.37 15.78
C GLN A 347 9.87 47.35 16.81
N ILE A 348 8.54 47.38 16.98
CA ILE A 348 7.87 48.26 17.96
C ILE A 348 8.27 47.84 19.38
N TYR A 349 8.17 46.56 19.71
CA TYR A 349 8.51 46.08 21.06
C TYR A 349 9.98 46.35 21.41
N ASN A 350 10.91 46.09 20.49
CA ASN A 350 12.33 46.38 20.70
C ASN A 350 12.62 47.88 20.88
N LYS A 351 11.76 48.79 20.39
CA LYS A 351 11.89 50.23 20.62
C LYS A 351 11.61 50.62 22.09
N PHE A 352 10.76 49.85 22.77
CA PHE A 352 10.35 50.08 24.15
C PHE A 352 11.02 49.13 25.14
N ALA A 353 11.78 48.15 24.66
CA ALA A 353 12.53 47.22 25.50
C ALA A 353 13.46 48.00 26.45
N GLY A 354 13.35 47.70 27.74
CA GLY A 354 14.23 48.19 28.79
C GLY A 354 15.02 47.03 29.40
N GLY A 355 16.05 47.34 30.18
CA GLY A 355 16.60 46.39 31.16
C GLY A 355 17.18 45.06 30.64
N GLY A 356 17.59 44.97 29.37
CA GLY A 356 18.25 43.77 28.83
C GLY A 356 17.33 42.76 28.13
N GLU A 357 16.06 43.10 27.93
CA GLU A 357 15.09 42.31 27.16
C GLU A 357 15.29 42.50 25.65
N VAL A 358 15.12 41.43 24.87
CA VAL A 358 15.07 41.45 23.41
C VAL A 358 13.81 40.75 22.95
N TYR A 359 13.06 41.35 22.03
CA TYR A 359 11.91 40.70 21.41
C TYR A 359 12.33 40.10 20.08
N PHE A 360 12.01 38.83 19.85
CA PHE A 360 12.35 38.13 18.61
C PHE A 360 11.34 37.02 18.33
N GLY A 361 10.75 37.02 17.14
CA GLY A 361 9.68 36.07 16.82
C GLY A 361 8.33 36.44 17.43
N VAL A 362 7.28 35.84 16.88
CA VAL A 362 5.90 35.92 17.36
C VAL A 362 5.40 34.50 17.57
N TYR A 363 4.74 34.25 18.71
CA TYR A 363 4.12 32.99 19.04
C TYR A 363 2.70 33.26 19.57
N GLU A 364 1.72 32.54 19.05
CA GLU A 364 0.28 32.75 19.36
C GLU A 364 -0.19 34.23 19.25
N GLY A 365 0.38 34.97 18.30
CA GLY A 365 0.04 36.37 18.05
C GLY A 365 0.71 37.38 18.99
N ALA A 366 1.53 36.94 19.95
CA ALA A 366 2.31 37.80 20.83
C ALA A 366 3.82 37.70 20.53
N PRO A 367 4.58 38.80 20.59
CA PRO A 367 6.03 38.73 20.42
C PRO A 367 6.68 38.05 21.62
N VAL A 368 7.66 37.21 21.34
CA VAL A 368 8.36 36.46 22.38
C VAL A 368 9.44 37.34 22.99
N ALA A 369 9.42 37.47 24.31
CA ALA A 369 10.45 38.17 25.08
C ALA A 369 11.61 37.22 25.40
N TRP A 370 12.84 37.71 25.27
CA TRP A 370 14.06 36.93 25.47
C TRP A 370 15.06 37.64 26.37
N LYS A 371 15.80 36.84 27.15
CA LYS A 371 17.04 37.23 27.83
C LYS A 371 18.24 36.89 26.96
N ILE A 372 19.24 37.77 26.96
CA ILE A 372 20.51 37.51 26.29
C ILE A 372 21.38 36.66 27.22
N LEU A 373 21.68 35.42 26.81
CA LEU A 373 22.59 34.53 27.52
C LEU A 373 24.05 34.85 27.18
N LYS A 374 24.33 35.12 25.90
CA LYS A 374 25.70 35.34 25.40
C LYS A 374 25.70 36.22 24.15
N THR A 375 26.64 37.16 24.07
CA THR A 375 26.86 38.01 22.90
C THR A 375 28.22 37.75 22.30
N GLU A 376 28.26 37.49 21.00
CA GLU A 376 29.47 37.35 20.19
C GLU A 376 29.51 38.44 19.11
N GLU A 377 30.64 38.58 18.40
CA GLU A 377 30.83 39.68 17.41
C GLU A 377 29.76 39.72 16.30
N SER A 378 29.15 38.57 15.96
CA SER A 378 28.22 38.43 14.84
C SER A 378 26.88 37.77 15.18
N ARG A 379 26.70 37.31 16.42
CA ARG A 379 25.49 36.58 16.86
C ARG A 379 25.25 36.72 18.35
N MET A 380 24.02 36.42 18.78
CA MET A 380 23.64 36.35 20.20
C MET A 380 22.89 35.06 20.48
N LEU A 381 23.12 34.49 21.67
CA LEU A 381 22.33 33.40 22.23
C LEU A 381 21.26 33.99 23.13
N LEU A 382 20.03 33.61 22.86
CA LEU A 382 18.85 34.04 23.60
C LEU A 382 18.18 32.86 24.29
N ILE A 383 17.57 33.11 25.44
CA ILE A 383 16.57 32.22 26.07
C ILE A 383 15.28 33.01 26.29
N THR A 384 14.14 32.36 26.11
CA THR A 384 12.84 32.97 26.43
C THR A 384 12.79 33.47 27.88
N GLN A 385 12.22 34.65 28.11
CA GLN A 385 12.12 35.29 29.42
C GLN A 385 11.44 34.35 30.44
N ASP A 386 10.32 33.76 30.03
CA ASP A 386 9.50 32.80 30.75
C ASP A 386 9.23 31.57 29.86
N PRO A 387 8.81 30.43 30.44
CA PRO A 387 8.36 29.30 29.64
C PRO A 387 7.20 29.70 28.72
N VAL A 388 7.33 29.41 27.43
CA VAL A 388 6.34 29.82 26.41
C VAL A 388 5.17 28.87 26.29
N GLU A 389 5.35 27.61 26.74
CA GLU A 389 4.32 26.58 26.77
C GLU A 389 4.65 25.55 27.86
N THR A 390 3.65 24.79 28.30
CA THR A 390 3.77 23.72 29.30
C THR A 390 3.54 22.35 28.65
N LEU A 391 4.62 21.66 28.28
CA LEU A 391 4.59 20.40 27.55
C LEU A 391 5.28 19.27 28.32
N ALA A 392 4.84 18.05 28.05
CA ALA A 392 5.63 16.87 28.32
C ALA A 392 6.93 16.93 27.51
N PHE A 393 8.01 16.39 28.07
CA PHE A 393 9.24 16.21 27.29
C PHE A 393 9.02 15.20 26.16
N ASN A 394 8.22 14.16 26.41
CA ASN A 394 7.78 13.18 25.44
C ASN A 394 6.35 12.69 25.71
N ASP A 395 5.54 12.54 24.67
CA ASP A 395 4.12 12.17 24.80
C ASP A 395 3.92 10.75 25.36
N GLU A 396 4.90 9.87 25.17
CA GLU A 396 4.85 8.49 25.62
C GLU A 396 5.90 8.19 26.70
N LEU A 397 5.52 7.40 27.70
CA LEU A 397 6.43 6.97 28.76
C LEU A 397 7.45 5.97 28.24
N LYS A 398 8.60 6.47 27.78
CA LYS A 398 9.69 5.69 27.20
C LYS A 398 11.04 6.25 27.61
N ASN A 399 12.04 5.38 27.63
CA ASN A 399 13.43 5.79 27.78
C ASN A 399 13.92 6.39 26.45
N ILE A 400 13.92 7.71 26.33
CA ILE A 400 14.26 8.43 25.10
C ILE A 400 15.47 9.36 25.31
N ALA A 401 16.03 9.88 24.21
CA ALA A 401 16.99 10.97 24.24
C ALA A 401 16.35 12.24 23.64
N TYR A 402 16.95 13.41 23.86
CA TYR A 402 16.42 14.70 23.40
C TYR A 402 16.18 14.73 21.88
N GLU A 403 17.07 14.10 21.10
CA GLU A 403 17.02 14.03 19.64
C GLU A 403 15.74 13.35 19.13
N THR A 404 15.17 12.48 19.94
CA THR A 404 13.98 11.66 19.64
C THR A 404 12.73 12.11 20.39
N SER A 405 12.79 13.25 21.08
CA SER A 405 11.72 13.77 21.94
C SER A 405 10.65 14.53 21.16
N THR A 406 9.39 14.48 21.63
CA THR A 406 8.31 15.29 21.03
C THR A 406 8.51 16.78 21.30
N VAL A 407 9.11 17.17 22.43
CA VAL A 407 9.42 18.59 22.71
C VAL A 407 10.43 19.17 21.70
N ARG A 408 11.42 18.40 21.24
CA ARG A 408 12.36 18.86 20.20
C ARG A 408 11.66 19.07 18.86
N ASN A 409 10.74 18.18 18.50
CA ASN A 409 9.93 18.34 17.29
C ASN A 409 9.07 19.61 17.40
N TRP A 410 8.36 19.79 18.52
CA TRP A 410 7.57 21.01 18.75
C TRP A 410 8.41 22.29 18.64
N LEU A 411 9.63 22.31 19.20
CA LEU A 411 10.52 23.47 19.11
C LEU A 411 10.91 23.83 17.67
N ASN A 412 11.20 22.83 16.84
CA ASN A 412 11.75 23.03 15.49
C ASN A 412 10.70 22.94 14.36
N ASP A 413 9.50 22.47 14.67
CA ASP A 413 8.37 22.40 13.75
C ASP A 413 7.32 23.43 14.16
N ASP A 414 6.52 23.15 15.19
CA ASP A 414 5.36 23.95 15.57
C ASP A 414 5.75 25.38 15.99
N PHE A 415 6.62 25.51 17.00
CA PHE A 415 7.06 26.80 17.52
C PHE A 415 7.82 27.63 16.47
N LEU A 416 8.73 27.00 15.72
CA LEU A 416 9.51 27.67 14.66
C LEU A 416 8.65 28.08 13.45
N SER A 417 7.57 27.35 13.16
CA SER A 417 6.68 27.66 12.03
C SER A 417 5.96 29.00 12.18
N GLU A 418 5.74 29.45 13.41
CA GLU A 418 5.09 30.72 13.75
C GLU A 418 5.96 31.96 13.44
N PHE A 419 7.27 31.79 13.26
CA PHE A 419 8.18 32.88 12.94
C PHE A 419 8.01 33.33 11.47
N SER A 420 8.34 34.58 11.15
CA SER A 420 8.39 35.07 9.76
C SER A 420 9.58 34.44 9.00
N ASP A 421 9.54 34.48 7.67
CA ASP A 421 10.70 34.05 6.85
C ASP A 421 11.96 34.88 7.16
N ASP A 422 11.83 36.19 7.41
CA ASP A 422 12.95 37.05 7.77
C ASP A 422 13.52 36.66 9.15
N GLN A 423 12.65 36.45 10.14
CA GLN A 423 13.04 35.99 11.47
C GLN A 423 13.77 34.64 11.40
N ARG A 424 13.20 33.65 10.69
CA ARG A 424 13.87 32.36 10.49
C ARG A 424 15.22 32.49 9.80
N SER A 425 15.36 33.40 8.83
CA SER A 425 16.63 33.60 8.12
C SER A 425 17.77 34.10 9.02
N ARG A 426 17.41 34.73 10.14
CA ARG A 426 18.32 35.23 11.18
C ARG A 426 18.70 34.16 12.20
N ILE A 427 17.97 33.06 12.29
CA ILE A 427 18.29 31.95 13.20
C ILE A 427 19.54 31.22 12.72
N ILE A 428 20.39 30.85 13.68
CA ILE A 428 21.62 30.10 13.49
C ILE A 428 21.47 28.79 14.26
N LYS A 429 21.92 27.71 13.63
CA LYS A 429 21.90 26.38 14.22
C LYS A 429 22.82 26.26 15.44
N SER A 430 22.48 25.37 16.36
CA SER A 430 23.26 25.06 17.56
C SER A 430 24.66 24.51 17.20
N ASP A 431 25.67 24.87 18.01
CA ASP A 431 27.08 24.46 17.82
C ASP A 431 27.41 23.09 18.46
N ASP A 432 26.41 22.39 18.97
CA ASP A 432 26.54 21.12 19.72
C ASP A 432 26.50 19.86 18.85
N GLY A 433 26.48 20.02 17.52
CA GLY A 433 26.41 18.92 16.55
C GLY A 433 25.00 18.39 16.27
N LEU A 434 23.99 18.80 17.06
CA LEU A 434 22.59 18.48 16.77
C LEU A 434 22.02 19.35 15.65
N ASN A 435 22.60 20.55 15.45
CA ASN A 435 22.21 21.50 14.40
C ASN A 435 20.75 21.95 14.50
N ASP A 436 20.24 22.07 15.73
CA ASP A 436 18.89 22.52 16.02
C ASP A 436 18.78 24.03 15.79
N ASP A 437 17.68 24.47 15.21
CA ASP A 437 17.39 25.90 15.02
C ASP A 437 16.92 26.49 16.36
N ILE A 438 16.13 25.73 17.12
CA ILE A 438 15.66 26.08 18.47
C ILE A 438 15.88 24.88 19.40
N PHE A 439 16.41 25.12 20.60
CA PHE A 439 16.80 24.05 21.53
C PHE A 439 16.55 24.39 23.01
N LEU A 440 16.71 23.41 23.89
CA LEU A 440 16.73 23.59 25.36
C LEU A 440 18.17 23.58 25.87
N LEU A 441 18.44 24.26 27.00
CA LEU A 441 19.76 24.23 27.62
C LEU A 441 20.09 22.85 28.17
N THR A 442 21.38 22.50 28.14
CA THR A 442 21.93 21.46 29.03
C THR A 442 22.14 22.02 30.43
N GLU A 443 22.31 21.14 31.41
CA GLU A 443 22.76 21.48 32.76
C GLU A 443 24.04 22.32 32.75
N GLU A 444 25.06 21.93 31.98
CA GLU A 444 26.34 22.66 31.89
C GLU A 444 26.12 24.09 31.41
N GLN A 445 25.32 24.28 30.35
CA GLN A 445 24.99 25.60 29.82
C GLN A 445 24.16 26.42 30.81
N TYR A 446 23.19 25.80 31.48
CA TYR A 446 22.38 26.47 32.49
C TYR A 446 23.22 26.98 33.65
N ASN A 447 24.11 26.13 34.18
CA ASN A 447 25.00 26.49 35.27
C ASN A 447 25.95 27.62 34.86
N GLU A 448 26.53 27.58 33.66
CA GLU A 448 27.39 28.66 33.14
C GLU A 448 26.66 30.02 33.12
N TYR A 449 25.43 30.05 32.61
CA TYR A 449 24.72 31.32 32.41
C TYR A 449 24.03 31.84 33.68
N SER A 450 23.52 30.95 34.53
CA SER A 450 22.84 31.33 35.78
C SER A 450 23.77 31.98 36.82
N GLU A 451 25.10 31.81 36.68
CA GLU A 451 26.08 32.51 37.53
C GLU A 451 26.00 34.04 37.42
N ASN A 452 25.69 34.55 36.23
CA ASN A 452 25.76 35.99 35.92
C ASN A 452 24.41 36.59 35.51
N LEU A 453 23.37 35.76 35.38
CA LEU A 453 22.05 36.16 34.94
C LEU A 453 20.99 35.44 35.75
N ASP A 454 20.02 36.20 36.25
CA ASP A 454 18.83 35.61 36.88
C ASP A 454 17.98 34.90 35.84
N LEU A 455 17.88 33.57 35.95
CA LEU A 455 17.09 32.71 35.10
C LEU A 455 15.85 32.13 35.81
N THR A 456 15.51 32.61 37.01
CA THR A 456 14.29 32.19 37.72
C THR A 456 13.02 32.55 36.96
N THR A 457 11.97 31.75 37.16
CA THR A 457 10.66 31.81 36.51
C THR A 457 9.56 31.37 37.49
N TYR A 458 8.28 31.50 37.12
CA TYR A 458 7.20 31.01 37.98
C TYR A 458 7.01 29.49 37.92
N ASN A 459 7.23 28.88 36.76
CA ASN A 459 7.02 27.45 36.55
C ASN A 459 8.36 26.73 36.42
N ASP A 460 8.40 25.49 36.89
CA ASP A 460 9.49 24.56 36.63
C ASP A 460 9.60 24.30 35.12
N TRP A 461 10.82 24.11 34.61
CA TRP A 461 11.04 23.99 33.17
C TRP A 461 12.18 23.05 32.78
N TRP A 462 12.02 22.44 31.62
CA TRP A 462 12.89 21.35 31.16
C TRP A 462 14.30 21.77 30.77
N LEU A 463 15.28 20.95 31.15
CA LEU A 463 16.59 20.87 30.51
C LEU A 463 16.63 19.65 29.60
N ARG A 464 17.52 19.66 28.61
CA ARG A 464 17.72 18.49 27.73
C ARG A 464 18.75 17.48 28.25
N THR A 465 19.31 17.69 29.44
CA THR A 465 20.24 16.72 30.04
C THR A 465 19.48 15.50 30.57
N LYS A 466 19.88 14.31 30.10
CA LYS A 466 19.25 13.04 30.45
C LYS A 466 19.83 12.45 31.74
N THR A 467 18.97 11.77 32.51
CA THR A 467 19.33 10.99 33.71
C THR A 467 18.78 9.55 33.61
N ASP A 468 19.06 8.73 34.62
CA ASP A 468 18.47 7.39 34.73
C ASP A 468 16.97 7.42 35.05
N ALA A 469 16.48 8.49 35.69
CA ALA A 469 15.07 8.63 36.07
C ALA A 469 14.23 9.37 35.02
N GLY A 470 14.87 10.05 34.06
CA GLY A 470 14.20 10.76 32.97
C GLY A 470 15.03 11.94 32.48
N MET A 471 14.48 13.15 32.56
CA MET A 471 15.13 14.38 32.09
C MET A 471 15.28 15.38 33.23
N MET A 472 16.41 16.09 33.27
CA MET A 472 16.63 17.15 34.26
C MET A 472 15.70 18.34 33.99
N TYR A 473 15.42 19.10 35.04
CA TYR A 473 14.65 20.34 34.97
C TYR A 473 15.16 21.34 35.99
N VAL A 474 14.73 22.59 35.86
CA VAL A 474 15.03 23.68 36.80
C VAL A 474 13.76 23.99 37.58
N TYR A 475 13.88 24.10 38.90
CA TYR A 475 12.83 24.64 39.75
C TYR A 475 12.67 26.12 39.45
N GLY A 476 11.47 26.53 39.00
CA GLY A 476 11.27 27.88 38.48
C GLY A 476 11.66 28.97 39.50
N GLU A 477 11.07 28.89 40.70
CA GLU A 477 11.19 29.95 41.70
C GLU A 477 12.58 30.02 42.34
N SER A 478 13.28 28.88 42.52
CA SER A 478 14.59 28.87 43.17
C SER A 478 15.76 28.93 42.18
N GLY A 479 15.54 28.50 40.93
CA GLY A 479 16.61 28.32 39.94
C GLY A 479 17.48 27.09 40.18
N ASP A 480 17.14 26.23 41.15
CA ASP A 480 17.92 25.01 41.41
C ASP A 480 17.66 23.96 40.33
N VAL A 481 18.70 23.22 39.95
CA VAL A 481 18.57 22.10 39.00
C VAL A 481 18.22 20.81 39.73
N ASP A 482 17.16 20.13 39.28
CA ASP A 482 16.90 18.75 39.67
C ASP A 482 17.75 17.79 38.82
N THR A 483 18.82 17.29 39.44
CA THR A 483 19.77 16.37 38.79
C THR A 483 19.35 14.90 38.87
N TYR A 484 18.32 14.57 39.63
CA TYR A 484 17.72 13.22 39.61
C TYR A 484 16.92 13.03 38.33
N GLY A 485 16.23 14.09 37.89
CA GLY A 485 15.40 14.11 36.70
C GLY A 485 13.99 13.59 36.94
N GLU A 486 13.11 13.85 35.99
CA GLU A 486 11.68 13.62 36.08
C GLU A 486 11.15 12.87 34.86
N SER A 487 10.01 12.21 35.06
CA SER A 487 9.30 11.47 34.02
C SER A 487 9.02 12.34 32.79
N VAL A 488 9.41 11.83 31.61
CA VAL A 488 9.25 12.55 30.33
C VAL A 488 7.81 12.92 29.98
N VAL A 489 6.81 12.25 30.58
CA VAL A 489 5.39 12.52 30.33
C VAL A 489 4.78 13.58 31.26
N ARG A 490 5.55 14.10 32.23
CA ARG A 490 5.07 15.18 33.11
C ARG A 490 5.10 16.49 32.32
N ASN A 491 4.03 17.28 32.39
CA ASN A 491 4.06 18.61 31.77
C ASN A 491 4.89 19.57 32.61
N MET A 492 5.84 20.25 31.97
CA MET A 492 6.66 21.30 32.57
C MET A 492 6.86 22.43 31.56
N GLY A 493 7.32 23.58 32.03
CA GLY A 493 7.62 24.71 31.17
C GLY A 493 8.68 24.37 30.13
N VAL A 494 8.48 24.85 28.91
CA VAL A 494 9.45 24.77 27.83
C VAL A 494 10.05 26.16 27.64
N ARG A 495 11.38 26.26 27.79
CA ARG A 495 12.13 27.51 27.55
C ARG A 495 13.04 27.38 26.33
N PRO A 496 12.53 27.76 25.14
CA PRO A 496 13.31 27.82 23.93
C PRO A 496 14.58 28.66 24.09
N CYS A 497 15.65 28.19 23.48
CA CYS A 497 16.91 28.90 23.27
C CYS A 497 17.19 28.97 21.77
N VAL A 498 17.76 30.09 21.33
CA VAL A 498 18.03 30.34 19.91
C VAL A 498 19.28 31.18 19.72
N TRP A 499 20.08 30.83 18.72
CA TRP A 499 21.13 31.72 18.22
C TRP A 499 20.58 32.60 17.11
N ILE A 500 20.81 33.91 17.20
CA ILE A 500 20.40 34.86 16.16
C ILE A 500 21.60 35.62 15.60
N SER A 501 21.59 35.86 14.29
CA SER A 501 22.58 36.71 13.61
C SER A 501 22.34 38.18 13.94
N LEU A 502 23.41 38.89 14.30
CA LEU A 502 23.44 40.35 14.47
C LEU A 502 23.58 41.09 13.14
N ARG A 503 23.98 40.38 12.08
CA ARG A 503 24.05 40.94 10.73
C ARG A 503 22.80 40.52 9.97
N LYS A 504 22.07 41.49 9.41
CA LYS A 504 21.08 41.19 8.37
C LYS A 504 21.82 40.55 7.19
N LYS A 505 21.41 39.35 6.80
CA LYS A 505 21.97 38.63 5.65
C LYS A 505 21.58 39.31 4.34
#